data_AF-A0A9P6E026-F1
#
_entry.id   AF-A0A9P6E026-F1
#
_cell.length_a   1.000
_cell.length_b   1.000
_cell.length_c   1.000
_cell.angle_alpha   90.00
_cell.angle_beta   90.00
_cell.angle_gamma   90.00
#
_symmetry.space_group_name_H-M   'P 1'
#
loop_
_entity.id
_entity.type
_entity.pdbx_description
1 polymer ?
#
loop_
_entity_poly.entity_id
_entity_poly.type
_entity_poly.pdbx_seq_one_letter_code
_entity_poly.pdbx_strand_id
1 'polypeptide(L)'
;MVLIDGCANVLHLDMSDAKQTLNFILVFGDFKGGYLLLPQTGMKIYLEEGWVFAFCGSVLAHAAEYESGRRFCINAFTCRGTYAAARKFWEKHGVYEL
;
A
#
# COMPACT_ATOMS: atom_id res chain seq x y z
N MET A 1 -2.97 2.44 8.76
CA MET A 1 -2.31 1.12 8.58
C MET A 1 -3.36 0.04 8.78
N VAL A 2 -3.37 -0.97 7.92
CA VAL A 2 -4.27 -2.13 8.01
C VAL A 2 -3.46 -3.41 7.83
N LEU A 3 -3.76 -4.44 8.62
CA LEU A 3 -3.26 -5.80 8.44
C LEU A 3 -4.28 -6.60 7.63
N ILE A 4 -3.80 -7.27 6.59
CA ILE A 4 -4.59 -8.11 5.69
C ILE A 4 -4.08 -9.54 5.83
N ASP A 5 -5.00 -10.48 6.12
CA ASP A 5 -4.78 -11.92 6.02
C ASP A 5 -5.25 -12.38 4.63
N GLY A 6 -4.30 -12.86 3.80
CA GLY A 6 -4.51 -13.20 2.40
C GLY A 6 -4.10 -12.11 1.42
N CYS A 7 -4.99 -11.76 0.49
CA CYS A 7 -4.73 -10.82 -0.58
C CYS A 7 -5.96 -9.98 -0.98
N ALA A 8 -5.71 -8.78 -1.48
CA ALA A 8 -6.69 -7.95 -2.17
C ALA A 8 -6.71 -8.33 -3.66
N ASN A 9 -7.47 -9.36 -4.01
CA ASN A 9 -7.50 -9.95 -5.36
C ASN A 9 -8.34 -9.18 -6.39
N VAL A 10 -9.08 -8.17 -5.95
CA VAL A 10 -9.87 -7.31 -6.85
C VAL A 10 -9.01 -6.13 -7.28
N LEU A 11 -8.92 -5.90 -8.58
CA LEU A 11 -8.24 -4.74 -9.14
C LEU A 11 -8.96 -3.45 -8.72
N HIS A 12 -8.26 -2.54 -8.05
CA HIS A 12 -8.84 -1.31 -7.52
C HIS A 12 -7.85 -0.15 -7.47
N LEU A 13 -8.37 1.04 -7.17
CA LEU A 13 -7.63 2.24 -6.79
C LEU A 13 -8.02 2.63 -5.36
N ASP A 14 -7.05 3.09 -4.58
CA ASP A 14 -7.29 3.60 -3.23
C ASP A 14 -7.80 5.05 -3.30
N MET A 15 -9.08 5.20 -3.62
CA MET A 15 -9.70 6.52 -3.88
C MET A 15 -9.71 7.46 -2.66
N SER A 16 -9.64 6.88 -1.46
CA SER A 16 -9.63 7.59 -0.19
C SER A 16 -8.24 8.09 0.22
N ASP A 17 -7.19 7.63 -0.48
CA ASP A 17 -5.83 7.99 -0.15
C ASP A 17 -5.44 9.37 -0.67
N ALA A 18 -4.49 9.99 0.01
CA ALA A 18 -3.96 11.26 -0.41
C ALA A 18 -3.11 11.07 -1.68
N LYS A 19 -3.42 11.81 -2.75
CA LYS A 19 -2.77 11.66 -4.06
C LYS A 19 -1.27 11.94 -4.06
N GLN A 20 -0.76 12.66 -3.05
CA GLN A 20 0.65 13.00 -2.92
C GLN A 20 1.40 12.09 -1.92
N THR A 21 0.81 10.96 -1.52
CA THR A 21 1.45 10.03 -0.58
C THR A 21 1.69 8.67 -1.22
N LEU A 22 2.71 7.99 -0.71
CA LEU A 22 2.99 6.60 -1.04
C LEU A 22 2.24 5.68 -0.08
N ASN A 23 1.75 4.59 -0.64
CA ASN A 23 1.35 3.38 0.06
C ASN A 23 2.57 2.49 0.19
N PHE A 24 2.77 1.89 1.36
CA PHE A 24 3.79 0.90 1.60
C PHE A 24 3.11 -0.42 1.95
N ILE A 25 3.45 -1.46 1.21
CA ILE A 25 3.03 -2.82 1.53
C ILE A 25 4.23 -3.60 2.03
N LEU A 26 4.10 -4.20 3.21
CA LEU A 26 5.05 -5.15 3.78
C LEU A 26 4.39 -6.52 3.76
N VAL A 27 5.03 -7.49 3.10
CA VAL A 27 4.49 -8.84 2.93
C VAL A 27 5.25 -9.83 3.79
N PHE A 28 4.57 -10.75 4.46
CA PHE A 28 5.21 -11.77 5.32
C PHE A 28 4.35 -13.04 5.44
N GLY A 29 4.94 -14.10 6.01
CA GLY A 29 4.33 -15.42 6.12
C GLY A 29 4.86 -16.42 5.10
N ASP A 30 4.45 -17.68 5.24
CA ASP A 30 4.85 -18.78 4.39
C ASP A 30 3.85 -18.95 3.23
N PHE A 31 4.19 -18.42 2.05
CA PHE A 31 3.32 -18.45 0.87
C PHE A 31 4.11 -18.61 -0.44
N LYS A 32 3.40 -19.05 -1.49
CA LYS A 32 3.92 -19.14 -2.87
C LYS A 32 3.18 -18.20 -3.80
N GLY A 33 3.88 -17.70 -4.82
CA GLY A 33 3.31 -16.90 -5.90
C GLY A 33 2.75 -15.54 -5.48
N GLY A 34 3.24 -14.91 -4.41
CA GLY A 34 2.76 -13.60 -3.94
C GLY A 34 3.13 -12.46 -4.89
N TYR A 35 2.29 -12.17 -5.87
CA TYR A 35 2.52 -11.11 -6.86
C TYR A 35 1.68 -9.87 -6.56
N LEU A 36 2.28 -8.69 -6.75
CA LEU A 36 1.60 -7.43 -6.94
C LEU A 36 1.43 -7.18 -8.44
N LEU A 37 0.18 -6.95 -8.85
CA LEU A 37 -0.18 -6.67 -10.24
C LEU A 37 -0.38 -5.16 -10.40
N LEU A 38 0.30 -4.57 -11.38
CA LEU A 38 0.18 -3.15 -11.74
C LEU A 38 -0.13 -3.01 -13.25
N PRO A 39 -1.40 -3.15 -13.66
CA PRO A 39 -1.75 -3.27 -15.08
C PRO A 39 -1.32 -2.07 -15.94
N GLN A 40 -1.39 -0.84 -15.41
CA GLN A 40 -1.02 0.35 -16.19
C GLN A 40 0.46 0.38 -16.59
N THR A 41 1.33 -0.31 -15.84
CA THR A 41 2.77 -0.40 -16.15
C THR A 41 3.13 -1.72 -16.85
N GLY A 42 2.17 -2.64 -17.00
CA GLY A 42 2.45 -4.00 -17.46
C GLY A 42 3.28 -4.83 -16.48
N MET A 43 3.48 -4.36 -15.24
CA MET A 43 4.34 -5.04 -14.27
C MET A 43 3.55 -6.06 -13.45
N LYS A 44 4.18 -7.23 -13.27
CA LYS A 44 3.82 -8.25 -12.30
C LYS A 44 5.03 -8.48 -11.41
N ILE A 45 4.94 -8.01 -10.18
CA ILE A 45 6.09 -7.93 -9.25
C ILE A 45 5.94 -9.05 -8.23
N TYR A 46 6.91 -9.96 -8.20
CA TYR A 46 6.99 -10.95 -7.14
C TYR A 46 7.46 -10.28 -5.85
N LEU A 47 6.73 -10.49 -4.75
CA LEU A 47 7.07 -9.97 -3.43
C LEU A 47 7.38 -11.16 -2.51
N GLU A 48 8.66 -11.25 -2.12
CA GLU A 48 9.11 -12.22 -1.12
C GLU A 48 8.71 -11.81 0.30
N GLU A 49 8.78 -12.77 1.21
CA GLU A 49 8.64 -12.50 2.63
C GLU A 49 9.64 -11.43 3.11
N GLY A 50 9.16 -10.48 3.91
CA GLY A 50 9.94 -9.38 4.47
C GLY A 50 10.11 -8.19 3.53
N TRP A 51 9.70 -8.28 2.27
CA TRP A 51 9.86 -7.18 1.33
C TRP A 51 8.86 -6.06 1.59
N VAL A 52 9.34 -4.84 1.42
CA VAL A 52 8.53 -3.62 1.41
C VAL A 52 8.49 -3.08 -0.01
N PHE A 53 7.30 -2.82 -0.52
CA PHE A 53 7.10 -2.17 -1.80
C PHE A 53 6.30 -0.88 -1.63
N ALA A 54 6.78 0.20 -2.25
CA ALA A 54 6.16 1.51 -2.18
C ALA A 54 5.58 1.92 -3.54
N PHE A 55 4.35 2.40 -3.56
CA PHE A 55 3.68 2.84 -4.79
C PHE A 55 2.53 3.82 -4.49
N CYS A 56 2.03 4.51 -5.51
CA CYS A 56 0.90 5.43 -5.36
C CYS A 56 -0.43 4.67 -5.57
N GLY A 57 -1.07 4.16 -4.51
CA GLY A 57 -2.30 3.37 -4.61
C GLY A 57 -3.51 4.12 -5.17
N SER A 58 -3.53 5.45 -5.04
CA SER A 58 -4.56 6.31 -5.64
C SER A 58 -4.36 6.60 -7.13
N VAL A 59 -3.22 6.20 -7.71
CA VAL A 59 -2.85 6.47 -9.11
C VAL A 59 -2.68 5.17 -9.90
N LEU A 60 -2.02 4.17 -9.30
CA LEU A 60 -1.76 2.87 -9.90
C LEU A 60 -2.84 1.89 -9.41
N ALA A 61 -3.65 1.43 -10.35
CA ALA A 61 -4.61 0.37 -10.10
C ALA A 61 -3.82 -0.90 -9.81
N HIS A 62 -4.23 -1.62 -8.78
CA HIS A 62 -3.46 -2.73 -8.27
C HIS A 62 -4.33 -3.84 -7.70
N ALA A 63 -3.77 -5.04 -7.71
CA ALA A 63 -4.32 -6.23 -7.08
C ALA A 63 -3.16 -7.10 -6.58
N ALA A 64 -3.44 -8.02 -5.67
CA ALA A 64 -2.49 -9.02 -5.22
C ALA A 64 -3.05 -10.43 -5.43
N GLU A 65 -2.18 -11.35 -5.82
CA GLU A 65 -2.49 -12.77 -5.97
C GLU A 65 -1.44 -13.61 -5.24
N TYR A 66 -1.84 -14.78 -4.74
CA TYR A 66 -0.93 -15.81 -4.24
C TYR A 66 -1.55 -17.19 -4.48
N GLU A 67 -0.70 -18.21 -4.59
CA GLU A 67 -1.12 -19.56 -5.03
C GLU A 67 -1.46 -20.47 -3.86
N SER A 68 -0.64 -20.49 -2.82
CA SER A 68 -0.79 -21.38 -1.67
C SER A 68 -0.07 -20.84 -0.43
N GLY A 69 -0.37 -21.45 0.73
CA GLY A 69 0.17 -21.04 2.03
C GLY A 69 -0.67 -19.95 2.70
N ARG A 70 -0.05 -19.18 3.60
CA ARG A 70 -0.68 -18.07 4.31
C ARG A 70 0.16 -16.81 4.19
N ARG A 71 -0.38 -15.85 3.44
CA ARG A 71 0.24 -14.55 3.19
C ARG A 71 -0.40 -13.50 4.09
N PHE A 72 0.43 -12.71 4.75
CA PHE A 72 0.00 -11.51 5.45
C PHE A 72 0.56 -10.27 4.75
N CYS A 73 -0.18 -9.17 4.84
CA CYS A 73 0.26 -7.89 4.30
C CYS A 73 -0.10 -6.76 5.25
N ILE A 74 0.90 -5.96 5.63
CA ILE A 74 0.66 -4.67 6.27
C ILE A 74 0.63 -3.62 5.18
N ASN A 75 -0.52 -2.96 5.01
CA ASN A 75 -0.66 -1.77 4.16
C ASN A 75 -0.60 -0.51 5.03
N ALA A 76 0.48 0.27 4.88
CA ALA A 76 0.64 1.58 5.49
C ALA A 76 0.36 2.66 4.45
N PHE A 77 -0.67 3.46 4.72
CA PHE A 77 -1.17 4.48 3.81
C PHE A 77 -1.62 5.72 4.60
N THR A 78 -1.76 6.83 3.90
CA THR A 78 -2.30 8.08 4.47
C THR A 78 -3.57 8.46 3.73
N CYS A 79 -4.71 8.42 4.42
CA CYS A 79 -5.95 8.86 3.83
C CYS A 79 -6.00 10.39 3.66
N ARG A 80 -6.81 10.87 2.73
CA ARG A 80 -6.94 12.30 2.40
C ARG A 80 -7.26 13.17 3.62
N GLY A 81 -8.13 12.68 4.50
CA GLY A 81 -8.53 13.39 5.72
C GLY A 81 -7.36 13.57 6.69
N THR A 82 -6.63 12.49 6.98
CA THR A 82 -5.44 12.54 7.86
C THR A 82 -4.34 13.41 7.26
N TYR A 83 -4.09 13.29 5.95
CA TYR A 83 -3.11 14.14 5.27
C TYR A 83 -3.47 15.63 5.36
N ALA A 84 -4.73 15.99 5.10
CA ALA A 84 -5.19 17.37 5.20
C ALA A 84 -5.08 17.93 6.62
N ALA A 85 -5.37 17.11 7.64
CA ALA A 85 -5.21 17.50 9.04
C ALA A 85 -3.73 17.73 9.40
N ALA A 86 -2.83 16.82 8.98
CA ALA A 86 -1.39 16.96 9.20
C ALA A 86 -0.83 18.22 8.52
N ARG A 87 -1.23 18.49 7.27
CA ARG A 87 -0.86 19.71 6.54
C ARG A 87 -1.24 20.99 7.28
N LYS A 88 -2.48 21.08 7.77
CA LYS A 88 -2.94 22.23 8.57
C LYS A 88 -2.14 22.39 9.86
N PHE A 89 -1.81 21.28 10.52
CA PHE A 89 -1.00 21.28 11.72
C PHE A 89 0.40 21.84 11.43
N TRP A 90 1.08 21.33 10.41
CA TRP A 90 2.42 21.80 10.04
C TRP A 90 2.46 23.24 9.55
N GLU A 91 1.43 23.70 8.82
CA GLU A 91 1.33 25.10 8.40
C GLU A 91 1.19 26.05 9.59
N LYS A 92 0.56 25.59 10.68
CA LYS A 92 0.38 26.37 11.91
C LYS A 92 1.59 26.32 12.84
N HIS A 93 2.29 25.18 12.92
CA HIS A 93 3.29 24.90 13.95
C HIS A 93 4.72 24.74 13.40
N GLY A 94 4.92 24.76 12.08
CA GLY A 94 6.18 24.38 11.46
C GLY A 94 6.34 22.85 11.32
N VAL A 95 7.30 22.43 10.51
CA VAL A 95 7.52 21.02 10.14
C VAL A 95 8.45 20.28 11.13
N TYR A 96 9.02 20.98 12.12
CA TYR A 96 10.15 20.49 12.94
C TYR A 96 9.92 20.58 14.45
N GLU A 97 8.72 20.26 14.94
CA GLU A 97 8.46 20.14 16.39
C GLU A 97 7.89 18.76 16.76
N LEU A 98 8.64 17.69 16.47
CA LEU A 98 8.45 16.36 17.05
C LEU A 98 9.78 15.80 17.55
#